data_AF-A0A5C6Y925-F1
#
_entry.id   AF-A0A5C6Y925-F1
#
_cell.length_a   1.000
_cell.length_b   1.000
_cell.length_c   1.000
_cell.angle_alpha   90.00
_cell.angle_beta   90.00
_cell.angle_gamma   90.00
#
_symmetry.space_group_name_H-M   'P 1'
#
loop_
_entity.id
_entity.type
_entity.pdbx_description
1 polymer ?
#
loop_
_entity_poly.entity_id
_entity_poly.type
_entity_poly.pdbx_seq_one_letter_code
_entity_poly.pdbx_strand_id
1 'polypeptide(L)'
;MIPTLLHFKETKFVKELKAPSASLSQFHKKPMTVDAAVILPKEYYTEPKRKFPILFTISGYGGDYQRYSGNEIPNPAMNSAPVIKVYLDGNCSLGHSVYANSDNNGPWGDALTTEFIPLLEKNFRTNGARLLTGYSSGDWTVLWLQTQYPKIFDVCWSSAPDPVDFRSFQRVNLYEDKNMFYKTDNSLFFVATIGGFIHWATMKDVYEMEHVVNRGEQMHSFNAVFGKNELMAH
;
A
#
# COMPACT_ATOMS: atom_id res chain seq x y z
N MET A 1 -25.42 -12.31 9.94
CA MET A 1 -24.25 -13.21 10.05
C MET A 1 -23.08 -12.32 10.46
N ILE A 2 -22.53 -12.48 11.67
CA ILE A 2 -21.29 -11.78 12.03
C ILE A 2 -20.21 -12.42 11.15
N PRO A 3 -19.48 -11.67 10.31
CA PRO A 3 -18.40 -12.26 9.52
C PRO A 3 -17.42 -12.89 10.51
N THR A 4 -17.22 -14.20 10.41
CA THR A 4 -16.12 -14.85 11.11
C THR A 4 -14.85 -14.14 10.66
N LEU A 5 -14.13 -13.52 11.59
CA LEU A 5 -12.81 -12.95 11.30
C LEU A 5 -12.01 -14.04 10.60
N LEU A 6 -11.62 -13.79 9.35
CA LEU A 6 -10.75 -14.69 8.60
C LEU A 6 -9.45 -14.83 9.39
N HIS A 7 -9.28 -15.98 10.02
CA HIS A 7 -8.08 -16.30 10.78
C HIS A 7 -6.98 -16.68 9.79
N PHE A 8 -5.85 -15.96 9.81
CA PHE A 8 -4.71 -16.31 8.97
C PHE A 8 -4.15 -17.66 9.42
N LYS A 9 -4.11 -18.62 8.50
CA LYS A 9 -3.56 -19.96 8.75
C LYS A 9 -2.09 -19.94 8.41
N GLU A 10 -1.23 -19.77 9.41
CA GLU A 10 0.20 -19.91 9.22
C GLU A 10 0.60 -21.31 8.73
N THR A 11 1.70 -21.37 7.99
CA THR A 11 2.34 -22.62 7.56
C THR A 11 3.81 -22.63 7.96
N LYS A 12 4.56 -23.61 7.46
CA LYS A 12 6.02 -23.63 7.62
C LYS A 12 6.67 -22.39 7.00
N PHE A 13 6.28 -21.99 5.80
CA PHE A 13 6.96 -20.92 5.07
C PHE A 13 6.22 -19.58 5.10
N VAL A 14 4.93 -19.57 5.42
CA VAL A 14 4.13 -18.34 5.44
C VAL A 14 3.67 -18.05 6.86
N LYS A 15 4.01 -16.86 7.34
CA LYS A 15 3.72 -16.35 8.68
C LYS A 15 2.88 -15.09 8.60
N GLU A 16 2.13 -14.80 9.65
CA GLU A 16 1.47 -13.52 9.81
C GLU A 16 2.27 -12.67 10.80
N LEU A 17 2.48 -11.40 10.46
CA LEU A 17 2.99 -10.41 11.41
C LEU A 17 1.98 -9.28 11.53
N LYS A 18 1.36 -9.17 12.71
CA LYS A 18 0.55 -8.02 13.10
C LYS A 18 1.33 -7.19 14.11
N ALA A 19 1.85 -6.04 13.68
CA ALA A 19 2.60 -5.15 14.55
C ALA A 19 1.66 -4.11 15.17
N PRO A 20 1.43 -4.12 16.50
CA PRO A 20 0.72 -3.02 17.16
C PRO A 20 1.41 -1.69 16.89
N SER A 21 0.63 -0.69 16.49
CA SER A 21 1.16 0.64 16.16
C SER A 21 0.69 1.66 17.18
N ALA A 22 1.61 2.23 17.95
CA ALA A 22 1.28 3.24 18.95
C ALA A 22 0.87 4.56 18.26
N SER A 23 1.62 4.96 17.24
CA SER A 23 1.36 6.16 16.44
C SER A 23 0.00 6.13 15.73
N LEU A 24 -0.34 5.03 15.04
CA LEU A 24 -1.67 4.89 14.43
C LEU A 24 -2.76 4.75 15.48
N SER A 25 -2.52 4.05 16.59
CA SER A 25 -3.54 3.90 17.63
C SER A 25 -3.89 5.23 18.29
N GLN A 26 -2.89 6.08 18.51
CA GLN A 26 -3.09 7.43 19.03
C GLN A 26 -3.90 8.29 18.05
N PHE A 27 -3.55 8.25 16.77
CA PHE A 27 -4.24 9.00 15.72
C PHE A 27 -5.72 8.57 15.59
N HIS A 28 -5.97 7.27 15.49
CA HIS A 28 -7.31 6.70 15.28
C HIS A 28 -8.13 6.54 16.57
N LYS A 29 -7.54 6.80 17.74
CA LYS A 29 -8.16 6.63 19.07
C LYS A 29 -8.73 5.22 19.30
N LYS A 30 -8.12 4.21 18.69
CA LYS A 30 -8.47 2.79 18.82
C LYS A 30 -7.21 1.95 18.56
N PRO A 31 -7.12 0.71 19.07
CA PRO A 31 -6.01 -0.17 18.74
C PRO A 31 -5.88 -0.36 17.22
N MET A 32 -4.69 -0.09 16.70
CA MET A 32 -4.33 -0.23 15.29
C MET A 32 -3.09 -1.11 15.16
N THR A 33 -2.98 -1.79 14.04
CA THR A 33 -1.81 -2.60 13.67
C THR A 33 -1.38 -2.30 12.24
N VAL A 34 -0.10 -2.56 11.96
CA VAL A 34 0.42 -2.73 10.60
C VAL A 34 0.59 -4.23 10.38
N ASP A 35 -0.11 -4.77 9.39
CA ASP A 35 -0.22 -6.20 9.16
C ASP A 35 0.52 -6.63 7.89
N ALA A 36 1.03 -7.86 7.87
CA ALA A 36 1.71 -8.43 6.72
C ALA A 36 1.71 -9.96 6.70
N ALA A 37 1.79 -10.53 5.49
CA ALA A 37 2.26 -11.91 5.31
C ALA A 37 3.79 -11.92 5.15
N VAL A 38 4.48 -12.77 5.91
CA VAL A 38 5.93 -13.00 5.78
C VAL A 38 6.17 -14.36 5.15
N ILE A 39 6.72 -14.36 3.94
CA ILE A 39 7.01 -15.56 3.15
C ILE A 39 8.51 -15.83 3.19
N LEU A 40 8.87 -16.95 3.80
CA LEU A 40 10.24 -17.37 4.04
C LEU A 40 10.79 -18.16 2.85
N PRO A 41 12.07 -17.96 2.47
CA PRO A 41 12.73 -18.81 1.50
C PRO A 41 13.00 -20.20 2.11
N LYS A 42 13.18 -21.23 1.27
CA LYS A 42 13.47 -22.59 1.74
C LYS A 42 14.74 -22.64 2.61
N GLU A 43 15.72 -21.80 2.26
CA GLU A 43 17.01 -21.63 2.91
C GLU A 43 16.87 -21.17 4.36
N TYR A 44 15.74 -20.55 4.73
CA TYR A 44 15.46 -20.20 6.12
C TYR A 44 15.45 -21.43 7.05
N TYR A 45 15.18 -22.63 6.53
CA TYR A 45 15.19 -23.85 7.35
C TYR A 45 16.42 -24.73 7.10
N THR A 46 17.02 -24.67 5.91
CA THR A 46 18.23 -25.45 5.61
C THR A 46 19.53 -24.75 6.04
N GLU A 47 19.50 -23.42 6.22
CA GLU A 47 20.66 -22.59 6.59
C GLU A 47 20.35 -21.76 7.86
N PRO A 48 20.34 -22.37 9.06
CA PRO A 48 19.78 -21.76 10.28
C PRO A 48 20.56 -20.54 10.79
N LYS A 49 21.82 -20.36 10.38
CA LYS A 49 22.65 -19.19 10.74
C LYS A 49 22.58 -18.05 9.72
N ARG A 50 22.03 -18.31 8.52
CA ARG A 50 21.97 -17.30 7.48
C ARG A 50 20.95 -16.22 7.84
N LYS A 51 21.33 -14.99 7.53
CA LYS A 51 20.50 -13.80 7.55
C LYS A 51 20.15 -13.41 6.11
N PHE A 52 18.94 -12.94 5.89
CA PHE A 52 18.38 -12.70 4.56
C PHE A 52 18.02 -11.22 4.35
N PRO A 53 18.13 -10.69 3.13
CA PRO A 53 17.52 -9.41 2.80
C PRO A 53 15.99 -9.53 2.84
N ILE A 54 15.33 -8.38 2.99
CA ILE A 54 13.88 -8.26 2.99
C ILE A 54 13.43 -7.64 1.68
N LEU A 55 12.45 -8.25 1.03
CA LEU A 55 11.71 -7.66 -0.08
C LEU A 55 10.30 -7.31 0.40
N PHE A 56 10.04 -6.01 0.59
CA PHE A 56 8.69 -5.52 0.81
C PHE A 56 7.94 -5.50 -0.52
N THR A 57 6.77 -6.11 -0.54
CA THR A 57 5.83 -6.13 -1.65
C THR A 57 4.53 -5.48 -1.20
N ILE A 58 4.08 -4.48 -1.94
CA ILE A 58 2.84 -3.75 -1.63
C ILE A 58 1.86 -3.95 -2.79
N SER A 59 0.62 -4.34 -2.51
CA SER A 59 -0.43 -4.45 -3.52
C SER A 59 -0.87 -3.09 -4.08
N GLY A 60 -1.59 -3.13 -5.21
CA GLY A 60 -2.48 -2.03 -5.56
C GLY A 60 -3.69 -1.96 -4.63
N TYR A 61 -4.52 -0.94 -4.84
CA TYR A 61 -5.80 -0.77 -4.16
C TYR A 61 -6.62 -2.09 -4.18
N GLY A 62 -7.17 -2.47 -3.01
CA GLY A 62 -8.00 -3.67 -2.83
C GLY A 62 -7.24 -5.00 -2.76
N GLY A 63 -5.90 -5.00 -2.86
CA GLY A 63 -5.12 -6.21 -2.62
C GLY A 63 -5.02 -6.52 -1.12
N ASP A 64 -4.97 -7.81 -0.78
CA ASP A 64 -5.03 -8.26 0.62
C ASP A 64 -3.96 -9.35 0.86
N TYR A 65 -3.17 -9.19 1.93
CA TYR A 65 -2.14 -10.14 2.34
C TYR A 65 -2.74 -11.49 2.77
N GLN A 66 -4.00 -11.53 3.21
CA GLN A 66 -4.73 -12.74 3.60
C GLN A 66 -4.78 -13.79 2.47
N ARG A 67 -4.59 -13.39 1.21
CA ARG A 67 -4.44 -14.32 0.08
C ARG A 67 -3.33 -15.37 0.26
N TYR A 68 -2.37 -15.11 1.15
CA TYR A 68 -1.28 -16.03 1.47
C TYR A 68 -1.62 -17.02 2.59
N SER A 69 -2.75 -16.85 3.27
CA SER A 69 -3.22 -17.75 4.34
C SER A 69 -3.27 -19.19 3.86
N GLY A 70 -2.65 -20.10 4.61
CA GLY A 70 -2.58 -21.53 4.31
C GLY A 70 -1.64 -21.92 3.17
N ASN A 71 -0.91 -20.98 2.57
CA ASN A 71 0.04 -21.28 1.49
C ASN A 71 1.31 -21.95 2.04
N GLU A 72 1.71 -23.06 1.46
CA GLU A 72 2.89 -23.86 1.86
C GLU A 72 4.10 -23.64 0.94
N ILE A 73 3.98 -22.77 -0.07
CA ILE A 73 5.03 -22.53 -1.06
C ILE A 73 6.06 -21.55 -0.46
N PRO A 74 7.36 -21.92 -0.36
CA PRO A 74 8.40 -21.00 0.05
C PRO A 74 8.59 -19.88 -0.96
N ASN A 75 9.12 -18.74 -0.52
CA ASN A 75 9.45 -17.65 -1.44
C ASN A 75 10.54 -18.13 -2.42
N PRO A 76 10.31 -18.08 -3.75
CA PRO A 76 11.35 -18.40 -4.72
C PRO A 76 12.49 -17.39 -4.62
N ALA A 77 13.71 -17.84 -4.93
CA ALA A 77 14.87 -16.97 -4.97
C ALA A 77 14.73 -15.91 -6.09
N MET A 78 15.10 -14.67 -5.80
CA MET A 78 15.20 -13.61 -6.80
C MET A 78 16.53 -13.74 -7.54
N ASN A 79 16.51 -14.18 -8.79
CA ASN A 79 17.74 -14.41 -9.59
C ASN A 79 18.85 -15.13 -8.79
N SER A 80 18.48 -16.22 -8.11
CA SER A 80 19.33 -17.05 -7.22
C SER A 80 19.63 -16.52 -5.82
N ALA A 81 19.15 -15.33 -5.43
CA ALA A 81 19.24 -14.84 -4.07
C ALA A 81 17.97 -15.15 -3.26
N PRO A 82 18.02 -15.98 -2.20
CA PRO A 82 16.88 -16.18 -1.31
C PRO A 82 16.64 -14.91 -0.47
N VAL A 83 15.39 -14.47 -0.43
CA VAL A 83 14.97 -13.27 0.30
C VAL A 83 13.74 -13.58 1.14
N ILE A 84 13.59 -12.90 2.27
CA ILE A 84 12.32 -12.88 3.01
C ILE A 84 11.40 -11.91 2.28
N LYS A 85 10.27 -12.39 1.75
CA LYS A 85 9.26 -11.53 1.15
C LYS A 85 8.26 -11.13 2.22
N VAL A 86 7.98 -9.83 2.33
CA VAL A 86 6.99 -9.27 3.25
C VAL A 86 5.92 -8.59 2.42
N TYR A 87 4.75 -9.19 2.36
CA TYR A 87 3.60 -8.61 1.69
C TYR A 87 2.84 -7.73 2.67
N LEU A 88 3.04 -6.43 2.56
CA LEU A 88 2.45 -5.43 3.46
C LEU A 88 0.98 -5.22 3.14
N ASP A 89 0.14 -5.17 4.18
CA ASP A 89 -1.24 -4.71 4.04
C ASP A 89 -1.26 -3.20 3.84
N GLY A 90 -1.65 -2.75 2.65
CA GLY A 90 -1.82 -1.33 2.36
C GLY A 90 -3.20 -0.79 2.70
N ASN A 91 -4.15 -1.64 3.11
CA ASN A 91 -5.52 -1.23 3.33
C ASN A 91 -5.70 -0.50 4.67
N CYS A 92 -6.56 0.49 4.65
CA CYS A 92 -7.02 1.25 5.81
C CYS A 92 -8.50 1.59 5.62
N SER A 93 -9.12 2.24 6.62
CA SER A 93 -10.57 2.51 6.58
C SER A 93 -11.03 3.41 5.43
N LEU A 94 -10.14 4.21 4.85
CA LEU A 94 -10.43 5.12 3.74
C LEU A 94 -9.84 4.62 2.40
N GLY A 95 -9.52 3.33 2.29
CA GLY A 95 -8.97 2.72 1.08
C GLY A 95 -7.51 2.31 1.26
N HIS A 96 -6.62 2.71 0.35
CA HIS A 96 -5.20 2.35 0.43
C HIS A 96 -4.38 3.49 1.06
N SER A 97 -3.64 3.22 2.15
CA SER A 97 -2.86 4.24 2.87
C SER A 97 -1.66 4.77 2.09
N VAL A 98 -1.23 3.98 1.09
CA VAL A 98 0.02 4.11 0.32
C VAL A 98 1.26 4.32 1.19
N TYR A 99 1.18 3.93 2.46
CA TYR A 99 2.16 4.19 3.50
C TYR A 99 2.69 5.64 3.54
N ALA A 100 1.82 6.60 3.22
CA ALA A 100 2.10 8.01 3.41
C ALA A 100 1.53 8.50 4.75
N ASN A 101 2.26 9.41 5.39
CA ASN A 101 1.70 10.16 6.51
C ASN A 101 0.72 11.19 5.94
N SER A 102 -0.54 11.11 6.32
CA SER A 102 -1.59 12.01 5.82
C SER A 102 -2.51 12.48 6.94
N ASP A 103 -3.17 13.61 6.70
CA ASP A 103 -4.07 14.23 7.66
C ASP A 103 -5.31 13.36 7.97
N ASN A 104 -5.71 12.46 7.05
CA ASN A 104 -6.88 11.62 7.21
C ASN A 104 -6.55 10.18 7.64
N ASN A 105 -5.46 9.58 7.15
CA ASN A 105 -5.11 8.19 7.46
C ASN A 105 -4.14 8.05 8.64
N GLY A 106 -3.49 9.14 9.04
CA GLY A 106 -2.48 9.15 10.08
C GLY A 106 -1.08 8.77 9.56
N PRO A 107 -0.12 8.56 10.48
CA PRO A 107 1.30 8.45 10.14
C PRO A 107 1.72 7.02 9.72
N TRP A 108 1.17 6.51 8.62
CA TRP A 108 1.45 5.13 8.16
C TRP A 108 2.91 4.86 7.79
N GLY A 109 3.61 5.84 7.20
CA GLY A 109 5.03 5.73 6.87
C GLY A 109 5.89 5.62 8.12
N ASP A 110 5.56 6.39 9.16
CA ASP A 110 6.28 6.35 10.44
C ASP A 110 5.97 5.05 11.19
N ALA A 111 4.72 4.60 11.20
CA ALA A 111 4.34 3.33 11.80
C ALA A 111 5.08 2.15 11.15
N LEU A 112 5.19 2.15 9.81
CA LEU A 112 5.98 1.15 9.11
C LEU A 112 7.46 1.18 9.52
N THR A 113 8.08 2.35 9.45
CA THR A 113 9.53 2.48 9.57
C THR A 113 10.05 2.42 11.01
N THR A 114 9.26 2.90 11.97
CA THR A 114 9.68 3.03 13.38
C THR A 114 9.11 1.94 14.29
N GLU A 115 8.04 1.26 13.89
CA GLU A 115 7.35 0.26 14.72
C GLU A 115 7.34 -1.12 14.06
N PHE A 116 6.82 -1.24 12.83
CA PHE A 116 6.69 -2.52 12.14
C PHE A 116 8.05 -3.13 11.76
N ILE A 117 8.90 -2.40 11.04
CA ILE A 117 10.20 -2.91 10.56
C ILE A 117 11.09 -3.38 11.72
N PRO A 118 11.24 -2.63 12.84
CA PRO A 118 12.00 -3.12 13.99
C PRO A 118 11.44 -4.42 14.59
N LEU A 119 10.11 -4.56 14.66
CA LEU A 119 9.48 -5.79 15.15
C LEU A 119 9.73 -6.97 14.19
N LEU A 120 9.60 -6.75 12.88
CA LEU A 120 9.92 -7.73 11.85
C LEU A 120 11.38 -8.20 11.98
N GLU A 121 12.33 -7.27 12.05
CA GLU A 121 13.77 -7.60 12.13
C GLU A 121 14.17 -8.27 13.45
N LYS A 122 13.37 -8.06 14.52
CA LYS A 122 13.52 -8.79 15.78
C LYS A 122 13.04 -10.25 15.68
N ASN A 123 11.99 -10.50 14.91
CA ASN A 123 11.34 -11.82 14.82
C ASN A 123 11.93 -12.72 13.72
N PHE A 124 12.58 -12.14 12.72
CA PHE A 124 13.11 -12.87 11.56
C PHE A 124 14.61 -12.63 11.37
N ARG A 125 15.33 -13.62 10.83
CA ARG A 125 16.78 -13.49 10.57
C ARG A 125 17.04 -12.64 9.33
N THR A 126 17.09 -11.33 9.54
CA THR A 126 17.36 -10.35 8.48
C THR A 126 18.81 -9.88 8.50
N ASN A 127 19.33 -9.43 7.36
CA ASN A 127 20.69 -8.87 7.24
C ASN A 127 20.72 -7.34 7.20
N GLY A 128 19.55 -6.69 7.31
CA GLY A 128 19.39 -5.23 7.28
C GLY A 128 19.19 -4.63 5.89
N ALA A 129 19.35 -5.39 4.80
CA ALA A 129 19.05 -4.90 3.46
C ALA A 129 17.53 -4.93 3.20
N ARG A 130 16.98 -3.81 2.74
CA ARG A 130 15.54 -3.58 2.56
C ARG A 130 15.25 -3.13 1.13
N LEU A 131 14.55 -3.98 0.40
CA LEU A 131 14.20 -3.83 -1.00
C LEU A 131 12.70 -3.57 -1.12
N LEU A 132 12.28 -2.77 -2.09
CA LEU A 132 10.90 -2.37 -2.31
C LEU A 132 10.42 -2.74 -3.73
N THR A 133 9.21 -3.29 -3.84
CA THR A 133 8.47 -3.45 -5.11
C THR A 133 6.95 -3.38 -4.87
N GLY A 134 6.19 -2.95 -5.87
CA GLY A 134 4.73 -2.88 -5.73
C GLY A 134 3.99 -3.05 -7.06
N TYR A 135 2.72 -2.66 -7.05
CA TYR A 135 1.87 -2.58 -8.24
C TYR A 135 0.82 -1.48 -8.05
N SER A 136 0.57 -0.62 -9.04
CA SER A 136 -0.40 0.50 -8.96
C SER A 136 -0.19 1.36 -7.70
N SER A 137 -1.12 1.37 -6.74
CA SER A 137 -0.99 2.08 -5.46
C SER A 137 0.21 1.61 -4.64
N GLY A 138 0.56 0.33 -4.75
CA GLY A 138 1.79 -0.21 -4.17
C GLY A 138 3.05 0.29 -4.87
N ASP A 139 3.00 0.53 -6.17
CA ASP A 139 4.15 1.09 -6.90
C ASP A 139 4.36 2.57 -6.58
N TRP A 140 3.27 3.31 -6.35
CA TRP A 140 3.36 4.66 -5.77
C TRP A 140 3.95 4.60 -4.36
N THR A 141 3.47 3.66 -3.53
CA THR A 141 3.95 3.45 -2.16
C THR A 141 5.47 3.27 -2.11
N VAL A 142 6.03 2.38 -2.93
CA VAL A 142 7.47 2.11 -2.89
C VAL A 142 8.31 3.29 -3.36
N LEU A 143 7.82 4.04 -4.36
CA LEU A 143 8.48 5.27 -4.78
C LEU A 143 8.46 6.32 -3.67
N TRP A 144 7.30 6.50 -3.02
CA TRP A 144 7.15 7.39 -1.88
C TRP A 144 8.10 7.02 -0.74
N LEU A 145 8.10 5.75 -0.32
CA LEU A 145 8.97 5.27 0.75
C LEU A 145 10.45 5.47 0.44
N GLN A 146 10.89 5.21 -0.79
CA GLN A 146 12.28 5.43 -1.21
C GLN A 146 12.69 6.90 -1.14
N THR A 147 11.77 7.83 -1.44
CA THR A 147 12.06 9.28 -1.43
C THR A 147 11.99 9.89 -0.04
N GLN A 148 11.03 9.48 0.80
CA GLN A 148 10.83 10.04 2.14
C GLN A 148 11.72 9.38 3.20
N TYR A 149 12.04 8.10 3.03
CA TYR A 149 12.85 7.32 3.97
C TYR A 149 14.10 6.73 3.29
N PRO A 150 14.93 7.53 2.60
CA PRO A 150 16.04 7.02 1.77
C PRO A 150 17.16 6.36 2.58
N LYS A 151 17.22 6.60 3.90
CA LYS A 151 18.18 5.93 4.81
C LYS A 151 17.69 4.57 5.32
N ILE A 152 16.41 4.26 5.11
CA ILE A 152 15.79 3.02 5.59
C ILE A 152 15.76 1.97 4.49
N PHE A 153 15.53 2.38 3.23
CA PHE A 153 15.38 1.49 2.07
C PHE A 153 16.53 1.62 1.08
N ASP A 154 17.07 0.48 0.66
CA ASP A 154 18.29 0.41 -0.16
C ASP A 154 18.01 0.40 -1.67
N VAL A 155 16.90 -0.22 -2.08
CA VAL A 155 16.54 -0.39 -3.50
C VAL A 155 15.03 -0.33 -3.68
N CYS A 156 14.59 0.30 -4.77
CA CYS A 156 13.20 0.40 -5.15
C CYS A 156 13.00 0.05 -6.64
N TRP A 157 12.04 -0.82 -6.92
CA TRP A 157 11.51 -1.09 -8.27
C TRP A 157 10.04 -0.67 -8.34
N SER A 158 9.79 0.54 -8.85
CA SER A 158 8.46 1.07 -9.17
C SER A 158 8.26 1.06 -10.68
N SER A 159 7.23 0.37 -11.18
CA SER A 159 7.06 0.08 -12.61
C SER A 159 5.84 0.74 -13.24
N ALA A 160 4.71 0.74 -12.53
CA ALA A 160 3.44 1.30 -12.94
C ALA A 160 2.76 1.96 -11.72
N PRO A 161 3.36 3.02 -11.14
CA PRO A 161 2.77 3.72 -10.01
C PRO A 161 1.49 4.46 -10.41
N ASP A 162 0.62 4.68 -9.42
CA ASP A 162 -0.40 5.73 -9.50
C ASP A 162 0.29 7.10 -9.81
N PRO A 163 -0.44 8.13 -10.29
CA PRO A 163 0.20 9.37 -10.73
C PRO A 163 1.07 10.03 -9.64
N VAL A 164 2.32 10.30 -9.99
CA VAL A 164 3.35 10.83 -9.07
C VAL A 164 3.56 12.34 -9.19
N ASP A 165 2.98 12.96 -10.22
CA ASP A 165 3.06 14.39 -10.49
C ASP A 165 1.67 15.02 -10.42
N PHE A 166 1.44 15.83 -9.38
CA PHE A 166 0.16 16.50 -9.15
C PHE A 166 -0.15 17.63 -10.13
N ARG A 167 0.80 18.02 -10.99
CA ARG A 167 0.54 18.91 -12.14
C ARG A 167 -0.25 18.21 -13.25
N SER A 168 -0.35 16.88 -13.23
CA SER A 168 -1.13 16.09 -14.20
C SER A 168 -1.71 14.81 -13.56
N PHE A 169 -2.26 14.93 -12.36
CA PHE A 169 -2.92 13.84 -11.65
C PHE A 169 -4.19 13.42 -12.38
N GLN A 170 -4.19 12.24 -13.00
CA GLN A 170 -5.33 11.80 -13.83
C GLN A 170 -5.72 12.84 -14.91
N ARG A 171 -4.72 13.54 -15.46
CA ARG A 171 -4.88 14.65 -16.44
C ARG A 171 -5.44 15.95 -15.86
N VAL A 172 -5.50 16.09 -14.54
CA VAL A 172 -5.90 17.30 -13.80
C VAL A 172 -4.68 17.91 -13.12
N ASN A 173 -4.51 19.23 -13.18
CA ASN A 173 -3.51 19.93 -12.39
C ASN A 173 -4.12 20.29 -11.02
N LEU A 174 -3.78 19.54 -9.98
CA LEU A 174 -4.36 19.74 -8.64
C LEU A 174 -4.00 21.09 -8.00
N TYR A 175 -3.02 21.81 -8.55
CA TYR A 175 -2.61 23.12 -8.04
C TYR A 175 -3.33 24.29 -8.72
N GLU A 176 -3.81 24.10 -9.96
CA GLU A 176 -4.35 25.18 -10.80
C GLU A 176 -5.82 24.96 -11.14
N ASP A 177 -6.25 23.72 -11.35
CA ASP A 177 -7.62 23.40 -11.70
C ASP A 177 -8.56 23.56 -10.49
N LYS A 178 -9.74 24.11 -10.75
CA LYS A 178 -10.74 24.38 -9.70
C LYS A 178 -11.42 23.12 -9.17
N ASN A 179 -11.42 22.05 -9.97
CA ASN A 179 -12.07 20.78 -9.66
C ASN A 179 -11.56 19.69 -10.62
N MET A 180 -11.84 18.43 -10.30
CA MET A 180 -11.42 17.26 -11.10
C MET A 180 -12.46 16.78 -12.13
N PHE A 181 -13.64 17.41 -12.19
CA PHE A 181 -14.77 16.94 -13.02
C PHE A 181 -14.83 17.66 -14.36
N TYR A 182 -14.67 18.99 -14.36
CA TYR A 182 -14.86 19.88 -15.49
C TYR A 182 -13.59 20.68 -15.79
N LYS A 183 -13.25 20.76 -17.08
CA LYS A 183 -12.26 21.68 -17.62
C LYS A 183 -12.78 23.11 -17.68
N THR A 184 -11.91 24.05 -18.05
CA THR A 184 -12.24 25.47 -18.23
C THR A 184 -13.29 25.75 -19.30
N ASP A 185 -13.45 24.85 -20.28
CA ASP A 185 -14.47 24.91 -21.34
C ASP A 185 -15.77 24.17 -20.98
N ASN A 186 -15.94 23.77 -19.72
CA ASN A 186 -17.03 22.93 -19.20
C ASN A 186 -17.09 21.49 -19.78
N SER A 187 -16.10 21.04 -20.55
CA SER A 187 -16.01 19.62 -20.94
C SER A 187 -15.54 18.75 -19.77
N LEU A 188 -15.93 17.48 -19.75
CA LEU A 188 -15.57 16.55 -18.68
C LEU A 188 -14.13 16.03 -18.82
N PHE A 189 -13.48 15.75 -17.69
CA PHE A 189 -12.23 14.98 -17.67
C PHE A 189 -12.54 13.49 -17.89
N PHE A 190 -11.85 12.87 -18.85
CA PHE A 190 -11.95 11.44 -19.12
C PHE A 190 -10.79 10.68 -18.49
N VAL A 191 -11.13 9.61 -17.77
CA VAL A 191 -10.18 8.80 -16.98
C VAL A 191 -9.93 7.42 -17.58
N ALA A 192 -10.84 6.93 -18.42
CA ALA A 192 -10.66 5.66 -19.12
C ALA A 192 -10.96 5.81 -20.60
N THR A 193 -10.11 5.20 -21.42
CA THR A 193 -10.30 5.10 -22.87
C THR A 193 -10.16 3.66 -23.34
N ILE A 194 -11.06 3.19 -24.21
CA ILE A 194 -10.88 1.94 -24.95
C ILE A 194 -9.96 2.23 -26.14
N GLY A 195 -8.88 1.44 -26.26
CA GLY A 195 -7.89 1.57 -27.34
C GLY A 195 -7.05 2.85 -27.32
N GLY A 196 -7.18 3.70 -26.29
CA GLY A 196 -6.50 5.00 -26.22
C GLY A 196 -7.25 6.15 -26.91
N PHE A 197 -8.41 5.90 -27.52
CA PHE A 197 -9.13 6.91 -28.30
C PHE A 197 -10.65 6.93 -28.08
N ILE A 198 -11.28 5.82 -27.67
CA ILE A 198 -12.71 5.81 -27.33
C ILE A 198 -12.85 6.18 -25.86
N HIS A 199 -13.34 7.37 -25.57
CA HIS A 199 -13.61 7.80 -24.21
C HIS A 199 -14.74 6.96 -23.58
N TRP A 200 -14.46 6.27 -22.46
CA TRP A 200 -15.37 5.30 -21.85
C TRP A 200 -15.98 5.77 -20.53
N ALA A 201 -15.19 6.46 -19.69
CA ALA A 201 -15.68 6.95 -18.40
C ALA A 201 -15.06 8.31 -18.07
N THR A 202 -15.86 9.19 -17.48
CA THR A 202 -15.42 10.48 -16.96
C THR A 202 -15.05 10.37 -15.49
N MET A 203 -14.27 11.34 -15.00
CA MET A 203 -13.96 11.44 -13.57
C MET A 203 -15.24 11.55 -12.72
N LYS A 204 -16.25 12.25 -13.24
CA LYS A 204 -17.54 12.40 -12.58
C LYS A 204 -18.27 11.06 -12.47
N ASP A 205 -18.32 10.27 -13.55
CA ASP A 205 -18.94 8.94 -13.54
C ASP A 205 -18.27 8.02 -12.52
N VAL A 206 -16.92 8.02 -12.50
CA VAL A 206 -16.15 7.20 -11.55
C VAL A 206 -16.45 7.62 -10.12
N TYR A 207 -16.39 8.92 -9.81
CA TYR A 207 -16.62 9.43 -8.46
C TYR A 207 -18.06 9.19 -7.97
N GLU A 208 -19.06 9.40 -8.82
CA GLU A 208 -20.47 9.10 -8.50
C GLU A 208 -20.69 7.60 -8.28
N MET A 209 -20.01 6.74 -9.06
CA MET A 209 -20.05 5.29 -8.87
C MET A 209 -19.45 4.87 -7.52
N GLU A 210 -18.35 5.49 -7.07
CA GLU A 210 -17.72 5.14 -5.78
C GLU A 210 -18.69 5.33 -4.60
N HIS A 211 -19.56 6.35 -4.67
CA HIS A 211 -20.57 6.59 -3.64
C HIS A 211 -21.67 5.53 -3.57
N VAL A 212 -21.87 4.78 -4.65
CA VAL A 212 -22.92 3.75 -4.76
C VAL A 212 -22.38 2.36 -4.48
N VAL A 213 -21.16 2.06 -4.95
CA VAL A 213 -20.60 0.69 -4.94
C VAL A 213 -20.01 0.32 -3.57
N ASN A 214 -19.47 1.29 -2.82
CA ASN A 214 -18.86 1.03 -1.51
C ASN A 214 -18.74 2.31 -0.66
N ARG A 215 -18.02 2.28 0.47
CA ARG A 215 -17.66 3.49 1.26
C ARG A 215 -16.57 4.36 0.59
N GLY A 216 -16.53 4.41 -0.74
CA GLY A 216 -15.44 4.98 -1.54
C GLY A 216 -14.58 3.91 -2.24
N GLU A 217 -13.96 4.28 -3.37
CA GLU A 217 -13.01 3.44 -4.11
C GLU A 217 -11.65 4.15 -4.27
N GLN A 218 -10.98 3.97 -5.40
CA GLN A 218 -9.62 4.45 -5.60
C GLN A 218 -9.51 5.99 -5.52
N MET A 219 -10.49 6.74 -6.03
CA MET A 219 -10.49 8.21 -5.95
C MET A 219 -10.71 8.70 -4.52
N HIS A 220 -11.60 8.07 -3.76
CA HIS A 220 -11.75 8.34 -2.33
C HIS A 220 -10.44 8.09 -1.58
N SER A 221 -9.72 7.01 -1.91
CA SER A 221 -8.42 6.73 -1.29
C SER A 221 -7.36 7.79 -1.62
N PHE A 222 -7.32 8.29 -2.85
CA PHE A 222 -6.43 9.39 -3.21
C PHE A 222 -6.76 10.66 -2.45
N ASN A 223 -8.05 10.99 -2.32
CA ASN A 223 -8.47 12.15 -1.57
C ASN A 223 -8.14 12.01 -0.07
N ALA A 224 -8.29 10.82 0.52
CA ALA A 224 -7.89 10.57 1.89
C ALA A 224 -6.39 10.77 2.11
N VAL A 225 -5.55 10.35 1.16
CA VAL A 225 -4.09 10.45 1.29
C VAL A 225 -3.58 11.85 0.96
N PHE A 226 -4.03 12.45 -0.15
CA PHE A 226 -3.46 13.68 -0.72
C PHE A 226 -4.28 14.93 -0.41
N GLY A 227 -5.53 14.76 -0.02
CA GLY A 227 -6.44 15.84 0.37
C GLY A 227 -6.19 16.33 1.79
N LYS A 228 -6.77 17.49 2.09
CA LYS A 228 -6.79 18.05 3.45
C LYS A 228 -7.78 17.27 4.33
N ASN A 229 -7.71 17.48 5.63
CA ASN A 229 -8.59 16.81 6.59
C ASN A 229 -10.08 17.02 6.28
N GLU A 230 -10.81 15.96 5.90
CA GLU A 230 -12.25 16.02 5.58
C GLU A 230 -13.13 16.05 6.84
N LEU A 231 -12.59 15.72 8.02
CA LEU A 231 -13.36 15.66 9.28
C LEU A 231 -13.62 17.02 9.93
N MET A 232 -13.20 18.13 9.30
CA MET A 232 -13.45 19.50 9.77
C MET A 232 -14.30 20.32 8.79
N ALA A 233 -14.81 19.70 7.72
CA ALA A 233 -15.53 20.39 6.66
C ALA A 233 -17.03 20.06 6.61
N HIS A 234 -17.67 19.73 7.74
CA HIS A 234 -19.14 19.75 7.89
C HIS A 234 -19.55 20.05 9.34
#